data_AF-A0A1L6RE59-F1
#
_entry.id   AF-A0A1L6RE59-F1
#
_cell.length_a   1.000
_cell.length_b   1.000
_cell.length_c   1.000
_cell.angle_alpha   90.00
_cell.angle_beta   90.00
_cell.angle_gamma   90.00
#
_symmetry.space_group_name_H-M   'P 1'
#
loop_
_entity.id
_entity.type
_entity.pdbx_description
1 polymer ?
#
loop_
_entity_poly.entity_id
_entity_poly.type
_entity_poly.pdbx_seq_one_letter_code
_entity_poly.pdbx_strand_id
1 'polypeptide(L)'
;MTVYVRNGLAKKSQGKVPMKLLEIGILNLMPTKQETEEQFINLLSHSEQDIALSFFYPETHQFRYSSAAAVKNNYDTLANGLKQSMDAWIVTEAPLEKLPFEKVDYWHEIRAAFTTFSQQKLPVIYECWAAQAALYQQYGFQKKLRE
;
A
#
# COMPACT_ATOMS: atom_id res chain seq x y z
N MET A 1 7.18 9.23 19.32
CA MET A 1 6.38 9.90 18.28
C MET A 1 5.13 9.08 18.01
N THR A 2 4.07 9.66 17.45
CA THR A 2 2.77 9.00 17.35
C THR A 2 2.42 8.69 15.90
N VAL A 3 1.91 7.48 15.68
CA VAL A 3 1.33 7.08 14.39
C VAL A 3 -0.18 7.30 14.45
N TYR A 4 -0.65 8.21 13.62
CA TYR A 4 -2.06 8.55 13.44
C TYR A 4 -2.66 7.74 12.30
N VAL A 5 -3.57 6.82 12.60
CA VAL A 5 -4.13 5.88 11.64
C VAL A 5 -5.46 6.46 11.14
N ARG A 6 -5.48 6.94 9.89
CA ARG A 6 -6.64 7.65 9.31
C ARG A 6 -7.76 6.69 8.92
N ASN A 7 -7.43 5.48 8.48
CA ASN A 7 -8.34 4.42 8.07
C ASN A 7 -7.69 3.04 8.34
N GLY A 8 -8.26 1.94 7.87
CA GLY A 8 -7.74 0.58 8.07
C GLY A 8 -8.48 -0.18 9.17
N LEU A 9 -8.25 -1.50 9.23
CA LEU A 9 -8.86 -2.42 10.19
C LEU A 9 -8.28 -2.28 11.60
N ALA A 10 -7.02 -1.87 11.71
CA ALA A 10 -6.33 -1.64 12.98
C ALA A 10 -6.57 -0.23 13.54
N LYS A 11 -7.40 0.59 12.88
CA LYS A 11 -7.74 1.94 13.35
C LYS A 11 -8.40 1.89 14.72
N LYS A 12 -7.82 2.60 15.68
CA LYS A 12 -8.36 2.81 17.03
C LYS A 12 -8.75 4.27 17.22
N SER A 13 -9.54 4.56 18.26
CA SER A 13 -9.82 5.95 18.65
C SER A 13 -8.50 6.67 18.96
N GLN A 14 -8.32 7.85 18.36
CA GLN A 14 -7.11 8.65 18.51
C GLN A 14 -7.43 9.96 19.21
N GLY A 15 -6.48 10.45 20.01
CA GLY A 15 -6.57 11.74 20.67
C GLY A 15 -6.41 12.90 19.69
N LYS A 16 -6.05 14.08 20.22
CA LYS A 16 -5.84 15.27 19.40
C LYS A 16 -4.72 15.04 18.38
N VAL A 17 -5.02 15.27 17.11
CA VAL A 17 -4.08 15.15 15.99
C VAL A 17 -3.32 16.48 15.82
N PRO A 18 -1.98 16.48 15.70
CA PRO A 18 -1.19 17.69 15.50
C PRO A 18 -1.38 18.24 14.07
N MET A 19 -1.00 19.50 13.86
CA MET A 19 -1.21 20.16 12.56
C MET A 19 -0.24 19.73 11.45
N LYS A 20 0.96 19.25 11.82
CA LYS A 20 1.99 18.84 10.87
C LYS A 20 2.31 17.37 11.07
N LEU A 21 2.03 16.57 10.07
CA LEU A 21 2.23 15.13 10.03
C LEU A 21 2.91 14.77 8.72
N LEU A 22 3.74 13.74 8.74
CA LEU A 22 4.22 13.09 7.52
C LEU A 22 3.11 12.16 7.01
N GLU A 23 2.52 12.45 5.86
CA GLU A 23 1.43 11.67 5.27
C GLU A 23 2.01 10.50 4.46
N ILE A 24 1.81 9.28 4.94
CA ILE A 24 2.29 8.06 4.29
C ILE A 24 1.10 7.21 3.83
N GLY A 25 1.07 6.93 2.52
CA GLY A 25 0.12 6.00 1.92
C GLY A 25 0.67 4.58 1.90
N ILE A 26 -0.11 3.59 2.36
CA ILE A 26 0.25 2.17 2.26
C ILE A 26 -0.74 1.49 1.32
N LEU A 27 -0.28 1.09 0.13
CA LEU A 27 -1.01 0.16 -0.73
C LEU A 27 -0.78 -1.25 -0.19
N ASN A 28 -1.69 -1.69 0.67
CA ASN A 28 -1.63 -3.02 1.28
C ASN A 28 -2.21 -4.03 0.31
N LEU A 29 -1.37 -4.91 -0.23
CA LEU A 29 -1.73 -6.03 -1.13
C LEU A 29 -1.74 -7.39 -0.41
N MET A 30 -1.32 -7.44 0.86
CA MET A 30 -1.26 -8.67 1.65
C MET A 30 -2.63 -9.31 1.89
N PRO A 31 -2.73 -10.65 1.95
CA PRO A 31 -3.98 -11.32 2.33
C PRO A 31 -4.34 -11.05 3.80
N THR A 32 -3.35 -10.96 4.68
CA THR A 32 -3.49 -10.70 6.12
C THR A 32 -3.48 -9.19 6.41
N LYS A 33 -4.50 -8.47 5.93
CA LYS A 33 -4.58 -7.00 5.97
C LYS A 33 -4.31 -6.41 7.36
N GLN A 34 -5.10 -6.79 8.35
CA GLN A 34 -5.02 -6.20 9.69
C GLN A 34 -3.65 -6.48 10.36
N GLU A 35 -3.13 -7.70 10.24
CA GLU A 35 -1.81 -8.03 10.78
C GLU A 35 -0.72 -7.19 10.13
N THR A 36 -0.79 -7.01 8.81
CA THR A 36 0.14 -6.16 8.06
C THR A 36 0.05 -4.70 8.52
N GLU A 37 -1.15 -4.18 8.76
CA GLU A 37 -1.34 -2.84 9.32
C GLU A 37 -0.66 -2.69 10.68
N GLU A 38 -0.90 -3.64 11.60
CA GLU A 38 -0.31 -3.65 12.94
C GLU A 38 1.22 -3.70 12.89
N GLN A 39 1.80 -4.49 11.97
CA GLN A 39 3.24 -4.55 11.75
C GLN A 39 3.82 -3.20 11.30
N PHE A 40 3.20 -2.54 10.31
CA PHE A 40 3.66 -1.21 9.86
C PHE A 40 3.47 -0.13 10.91
N ILE A 41 2.35 -0.13 11.63
CA ILE A 41 2.10 0.81 12.73
C ILE A 41 3.19 0.65 13.81
N ASN A 42 3.48 -0.58 14.23
CA ASN A 42 4.52 -0.87 15.21
C ASN A 42 5.89 -0.43 14.71
N LEU A 43 6.25 -0.75 13.46
CA LEU A 43 7.53 -0.34 12.89
C LEU A 43 7.67 1.19 12.88
N LEU A 44 6.67 1.90 12.36
CA LEU A 44 6.70 3.36 12.19
C LEU A 44 6.55 4.12 13.51
N SER A 45 6.05 3.49 14.57
CA SER A 45 6.00 4.08 15.92
C SER A 45 7.39 4.41 16.49
N HIS A 46 8.45 3.82 15.94
CA HIS A 46 9.84 4.10 16.30
C HIS A 46 10.44 5.28 15.53
N SER A 47 9.67 5.97 14.67
CA SER A 47 10.10 7.16 13.94
C SER A 47 10.26 8.37 14.86
N GLU A 48 11.12 9.31 14.47
CA GLU A 48 11.29 10.61 15.11
C GLU A 48 10.24 11.65 14.67
N GLN A 49 9.43 11.38 13.65
CA GLN A 49 8.36 12.27 13.16
C GLN A 49 6.96 11.70 13.40
N ASP A 50 5.98 12.56 13.66
CA ASP A 50 4.58 12.14 13.79
C ASP A 50 4.06 11.83 12.38
N ILE A 51 3.47 10.64 12.22
CA ILE A 51 3.11 10.10 10.92
C ILE A 51 1.59 9.96 10.86
N ALA A 52 0.97 10.37 9.77
CA ALA A 52 -0.38 9.95 9.42
C ALA A 52 -0.32 8.81 8.39
N LEU A 53 -0.96 7.69 8.72
CA LEU A 53 -1.07 6.53 7.85
C LEU A 53 -2.46 6.40 7.25
N SER A 54 -2.49 6.20 5.94
CA SER A 54 -3.68 5.83 5.20
C SER A 54 -3.42 4.56 4.39
N PHE A 55 -4.30 3.58 4.54
CA PHE A 55 -4.26 2.30 3.86
C PHE A 55 -5.19 2.28 2.65
N PHE A 56 -4.67 1.72 1.55
CA PHE A 56 -5.33 1.67 0.26
C PHE A 56 -5.37 0.25 -0.28
N TYR A 57 -6.35 -0.03 -1.14
CA TYR A 57 -6.47 -1.28 -1.89
C TYR A 57 -6.81 -1.00 -3.37
N PRO A 58 -6.47 -1.90 -4.31
CA PRO A 58 -6.87 -1.75 -5.70
C PRO A 58 -8.37 -1.99 -5.87
N GLU A 59 -9.07 -1.09 -6.54
CA GLU A 59 -10.54 -1.13 -6.64
C GLU A 59 -11.04 -2.35 -7.43
N THR A 60 -10.28 -2.79 -8.44
CA THR A 60 -10.60 -3.94 -9.28
C THR A 60 -10.21 -5.29 -8.68
N HIS A 61 -9.60 -5.29 -7.48
CA HIS A 61 -9.18 -6.52 -6.85
C HIS A 61 -10.36 -7.45 -6.51
N GLN A 62 -10.26 -8.69 -6.96
CA GLN A 62 -11.19 -9.76 -6.64
C GLN A 62 -10.78 -10.47 -5.34
N PHE A 63 -11.33 -9.99 -4.22
CA PHE A 63 -11.17 -10.62 -2.92
C PHE A 63 -11.73 -12.05 -2.94
N ARG A 64 -10.89 -13.03 -2.60
CA ARG A 64 -11.27 -14.46 -2.55
C ARG A 64 -11.96 -14.88 -1.25
N TYR A 65 -12.02 -14.01 -0.24
CA TYR A 65 -12.49 -14.34 1.12
C TYR A 65 -13.47 -13.30 1.70
N SER A 66 -14.09 -13.64 2.84
CA SER A 66 -15.10 -12.85 3.56
C SER A 66 -14.64 -11.46 4.05
N SER A 67 -13.35 -11.13 3.95
CA SER A 67 -12.80 -9.83 4.36
C SER A 67 -13.11 -8.69 3.39
N ALA A 68 -13.67 -8.95 2.21
CA ALA A 68 -13.95 -7.93 1.20
C ALA A 68 -14.80 -6.76 1.74
N ALA A 69 -15.87 -7.06 2.47
CA ALA A 69 -16.74 -6.05 3.04
C ALA A 69 -16.03 -5.23 4.13
N ALA A 70 -15.25 -5.89 4.98
CA ALA A 70 -14.46 -5.22 6.01
C ALA A 70 -13.42 -4.28 5.41
N VAL A 71 -12.70 -4.71 4.36
CA VAL A 71 -11.74 -3.86 3.65
C VAL A 71 -12.46 -2.68 3.01
N LYS A 72 -13.52 -2.91 2.23
CA LYS A 72 -14.28 -1.82 1.57
C LYS A 72 -14.85 -0.77 2.53
N ASN A 73 -15.20 -1.17 3.74
CA ASN A 73 -15.75 -0.25 4.75
C ASN A 73 -14.68 0.52 5.52
N ASN A 74 -13.45 0.01 5.58
CA ASN A 74 -12.39 0.58 6.42
C ASN A 74 -11.22 1.16 5.62
N TYR A 75 -11.06 0.81 4.34
CA TYR A 75 -10.00 1.30 3.46
C TYR A 75 -10.56 2.30 2.44
N ASP A 76 -9.66 3.08 1.85
CA ASP A 76 -9.95 3.86 0.64
C ASP A 76 -9.36 3.16 -0.59
N THR A 77 -9.83 3.50 -1.78
CA THR A 77 -9.31 2.91 -3.03
C THR A 77 -7.99 3.56 -3.42
N LEU A 78 -7.12 2.81 -4.11
CA LEU A 78 -5.88 3.34 -4.66
C LEU A 78 -6.12 4.56 -5.56
N ALA A 79 -7.18 4.51 -6.38
CA ALA A 79 -7.56 5.63 -7.25
C ALA A 79 -7.87 6.92 -6.47
N ASN A 80 -8.47 6.83 -5.29
CA ASN A 80 -8.68 7.98 -4.42
C ASN A 80 -7.40 8.41 -3.72
N GLY A 81 -6.58 7.47 -3.25
CA GLY A 81 -5.30 7.75 -2.63
C GLY A 81 -4.35 8.52 -3.55
N LEU A 82 -4.30 8.19 -4.84
CA LEU A 82 -3.47 8.91 -5.82
C LEU A 82 -3.93 10.35 -6.09
N LYS A 83 -5.14 10.74 -5.67
CA LYS A 83 -5.64 12.13 -5.72
C LYS A 83 -5.31 12.92 -4.45
N GLN A 84 -4.91 12.24 -3.38
CA GLN A 84 -4.55 12.84 -2.10
C GLN A 84 -3.07 13.22 -2.11
N SER A 85 -2.71 14.26 -1.35
CA SER A 85 -1.30 14.62 -1.15
C SER A 85 -0.69 13.67 -0.12
N MET A 86 0.29 12.88 -0.56
CA MET A 86 1.07 11.97 0.28
C MET A 86 2.54 12.34 0.15
N ASP A 87 3.27 12.33 1.26
CA ASP A 87 4.71 12.60 1.29
C ASP A 87 5.51 11.37 0.83
N ALA A 88 5.00 10.16 1.08
CA ALA A 88 5.62 8.91 0.66
C ALA A 88 4.60 7.78 0.50
N TRP A 89 5.01 6.73 -0.23
CA TRP A 89 4.22 5.51 -0.40
C TRP A 89 4.99 4.26 0.02
N ILE A 90 4.25 3.27 0.52
CA ILE A 90 4.71 1.90 0.70
C ILE A 90 3.76 0.99 -0.09
N VAL A 91 4.33 0.09 -0.89
CA VAL A 91 3.57 -0.93 -1.61
C VAL A 91 4.02 -2.28 -1.11
N THR A 92 3.12 -3.02 -0.47
CA THR A 92 3.44 -4.30 0.19
C THR A 92 3.55 -5.44 -0.81
N GLU A 93 4.01 -6.59 -0.32
CA GLU A 93 3.96 -7.87 -1.00
C GLU A 93 2.52 -8.29 -1.32
N ALA A 94 2.40 -9.17 -2.32
CA ALA A 94 1.21 -9.93 -2.66
C ALA A 94 1.66 -11.36 -3.06
N PRO A 95 0.93 -12.43 -2.67
CA PRO A 95 1.28 -13.82 -2.96
C PRO A 95 1.03 -14.18 -4.44
N LEU A 96 1.80 -13.56 -5.33
CA LEU A 96 1.59 -13.48 -6.78
C LEU A 96 2.87 -13.76 -7.57
N GLU A 97 3.87 -14.41 -6.96
CA GLU A 97 5.19 -14.67 -7.54
C GLU A 97 5.06 -15.58 -8.78
N LYS A 98 4.17 -16.57 -8.69
CA LYS A 98 3.94 -17.57 -9.76
C LYS A 98 2.98 -17.08 -10.85
N LEU A 99 2.30 -15.96 -10.65
CA LEU A 99 1.37 -15.40 -11.63
C LEU A 99 2.10 -14.39 -12.53
N PRO A 100 1.98 -14.49 -13.87
CA PRO A 100 2.48 -13.45 -14.77
C PRO A 100 1.88 -12.10 -14.40
N PHE A 101 2.67 -11.02 -14.47
CA PHE A 101 2.22 -9.69 -14.03
C PHE A 101 0.93 -9.26 -14.76
N GLU A 102 0.84 -9.48 -16.06
CA GLU A 102 -0.32 -9.15 -16.91
C GLU A 102 -1.58 -9.91 -16.56
N LYS A 103 -1.46 -10.99 -15.80
CA LYS A 103 -2.58 -11.84 -15.36
C LYS A 103 -3.05 -11.48 -13.97
N VAL A 104 -2.40 -10.54 -13.27
CA VAL A 104 -2.90 -9.99 -12.02
C VAL A 104 -4.11 -9.11 -12.32
N ASP A 105 -5.21 -9.35 -11.63
CA ASP A 105 -6.51 -8.69 -11.79
C ASP A 105 -6.40 -7.16 -11.72
N TYR A 106 -5.62 -6.64 -10.77
CA TYR A 106 -5.40 -5.20 -10.58
C TYR A 106 -4.10 -4.67 -11.21
N TRP A 107 -3.49 -5.40 -12.15
CA TRP A 107 -2.20 -4.99 -12.74
C TRP A 107 -2.22 -3.59 -13.36
N HIS A 108 -3.33 -3.23 -14.01
CA HIS A 108 -3.46 -1.93 -14.66
C HIS A 108 -3.42 -0.77 -13.66
N GLU A 109 -4.02 -0.93 -12.47
CA GLU A 109 -3.96 0.06 -11.39
C GLU A 109 -2.54 0.21 -10.84
N ILE A 110 -1.82 -0.90 -10.67
CA ILE A 110 -0.42 -0.89 -10.21
C ILE A 110 0.48 -0.13 -11.17
N ARG A 111 0.36 -0.39 -12.48
CA ARG A 111 1.11 0.35 -13.50
C ARG A 111 0.80 1.84 -13.48
N ALA A 112 -0.48 2.20 -13.32
CA ALA A 112 -0.89 3.60 -13.23
C ALA A 112 -0.29 4.27 -11.98
N ALA A 113 -0.38 3.61 -10.82
CA ALA A 113 0.21 4.11 -9.57
C ALA A 113 1.72 4.32 -9.69
N PHE A 114 2.47 3.35 -10.23
CA PHE A 114 3.92 3.48 -10.36
C PHE A 114 4.33 4.58 -11.34
N THR A 115 3.54 4.77 -12.40
CA THR A 115 3.71 5.90 -13.32
C THR A 115 3.50 7.22 -12.59
N THR A 116 2.44 7.34 -11.80
CA THR A 116 2.14 8.53 -11.00
C THR A 116 3.25 8.82 -9.99
N PHE A 117 3.72 7.81 -9.25
CA PHE A 117 4.80 7.94 -8.27
C PHE A 117 6.08 8.49 -8.93
N SER A 118 6.44 7.96 -10.10
CA SER A 118 7.60 8.42 -10.86
C SER A 118 7.44 9.87 -11.35
N GLN A 119 6.28 10.20 -11.93
CA GLN A 119 5.99 11.54 -12.45
C GLN A 119 6.01 12.62 -11.35
N GLN A 120 5.47 12.28 -10.17
CA GLN A 120 5.44 13.18 -9.02
C GLN A 120 6.73 13.13 -8.19
N LYS A 121 7.70 12.26 -8.55
CA LYS A 121 8.95 12.02 -7.81
C LYS A 121 8.70 11.69 -6.33
N LEU A 122 7.64 10.93 -6.07
CA LEU A 122 7.30 10.50 -4.73
C LEU A 122 8.31 9.45 -4.23
N PRO A 123 8.79 9.56 -2.99
CA PRO A 123 9.49 8.48 -2.33
C PRO A 123 8.58 7.26 -2.20
N VAL A 124 9.05 6.09 -2.68
CA VAL A 124 8.30 4.83 -2.60
C VAL A 124 9.18 3.70 -2.11
N ILE A 125 8.67 2.94 -1.16
CA ILE A 125 9.21 1.63 -0.79
C ILE A 125 8.37 0.56 -1.47
N TYR A 126 9.03 -0.28 -2.27
CA TYR A 126 8.43 -1.46 -2.87
C TYR A 126 8.91 -2.71 -2.13
N GLU A 127 7.97 -3.46 -1.55
CA GLU A 127 8.29 -4.62 -0.72
C GLU A 127 8.04 -5.93 -1.47
N CYS A 128 9.04 -6.82 -1.48
CA CYS A 128 9.03 -8.14 -2.09
C CYS A 128 8.43 -8.19 -3.52
N TRP A 129 7.23 -8.76 -3.71
CA TRP A 129 6.57 -8.83 -5.02
C TRP A 129 6.39 -7.45 -5.68
N ALA A 130 6.11 -6.42 -4.89
CA ALA A 130 5.96 -5.06 -5.41
C ALA A 130 7.27 -4.53 -6.02
N ALA A 131 8.42 -4.93 -5.47
CA ALA A 131 9.72 -4.57 -6.05
C ALA A 131 9.92 -5.25 -7.41
N GLN A 132 9.54 -6.52 -7.53
CA GLN A 132 9.56 -7.22 -8.82
C GLN A 132 8.63 -6.54 -9.83
N ALA A 133 7.42 -6.16 -9.41
CA ALA A 133 6.46 -5.43 -10.24
C ALA A 133 7.00 -4.08 -10.73
N ALA A 134 7.65 -3.32 -9.84
CA ALA A 134 8.24 -2.03 -10.19
C ALA A 134 9.39 -2.20 -11.19
N LEU A 135 10.30 -3.15 -10.92
CA LEU A 135 11.41 -3.48 -11.84
C LEU A 135 10.91 -3.94 -13.21
N TYR A 136 9.84 -4.72 -13.24
CA TYR A 136 9.23 -5.17 -14.48
C TYR A 136 8.63 -4.01 -15.27
N GLN A 137 7.82 -3.16 -14.64
CA GLN A 137 7.16 -2.05 -15.31
C GLN A 137 8.13 -0.98 -15.79
N GLN A 138 9.20 -0.70 -15.02
CA GLN A 138 10.15 0.37 -15.34
C GLN A 138 11.28 -0.08 -16.27
N TYR A 139 11.73 -1.33 -16.15
CA TYR A 139 12.95 -1.81 -16.83
C TYR A 139 12.77 -3.13 -17.57
N GLY A 140 11.59 -3.75 -17.53
CA GLY A 140 11.30 -5.00 -18.25
C GLY A 140 11.88 -6.27 -17.61
N PHE A 141 12.30 -6.22 -16.33
CA PHE A 141 12.80 -7.42 -15.63
C PHE A 141 11.72 -8.47 -15.44
N GLN A 142 11.89 -9.63 -16.08
CA GLN A 142 10.99 -10.77 -15.94
C GLN A 142 11.23 -11.51 -14.62
N LYS A 143 10.17 -12.06 -14.02
CA LYS A 143 10.32 -12.99 -12.89
C LYS A 143 10.93 -14.30 -13.38
N LYS A 144 11.81 -14.88 -12.57
CA LYS A 144 12.31 -16.24 -12.75
C LYS A 144 12.11 -17.01 -11.45
N LEU A 145 11.37 -18.11 -11.51
CA LEU A 145 11.28 -19.02 -10.36
C LEU A 145 12.64 -19.69 -10.17
N ARG A 146 13.08 -19.78 -8.92
CA ARG A 146 14.26 -20.55 -8.55
C ARG A 146 13.94 -22.03 -8.73
N GLU A 147 14.82 -22.75 -9.41
CA GLU A 147 14.80 -24.21 -9.55
C GLU A 147 15.11 -24.91 -8.22
#